data_AF-A0A1G1N5R4-F1
#
_entry.id   AF-A0A1G1N5R4-F1
#
_cell.length_a   1.000
_cell.length_b   1.000
_cell.length_c   1.000
_cell.angle_alpha   90.00
_cell.angle_beta   90.00
_cell.angle_gamma   90.00
#
_symmetry.space_group_name_H-M   'P 1'
#
loop_
_entity.id
_entity.type
_entity.pdbx_description
1 polymer ?
#
loop_
_entity_poly.entity_id
_entity_poly.type
_entity_poly.pdbx_seq_one_letter_code
_entity_poly.pdbx_strand_id
1 'polypeptide(L)' 'MEDLELINKIRHFRIKNGYTLHALSKMIDIHVSTLERWFKTGRINKVYAEVVKERLGLN' A
#
# COMPACT_ATOMS: atom_id res chain seq x y z
N MET A 1 11.01 7.84 0.38
CA MET A 1 10.31 9.09 0.71
C MET A 1 9.38 8.76 1.86
N GLU A 2 9.20 9.67 2.81
CA GLU A 2 8.11 9.53 3.78
C GLU A 2 6.84 10.02 3.08
N ASP A 3 5.86 9.13 2.93
CA ASP A 3 4.58 9.42 2.28
C ASP A 3 3.48 8.79 3.14
N LEU A 4 3.36 9.33 4.35
CA LEU A 4 2.41 8.87 5.35
C LEU A 4 0.96 8.98 4.86
N GLU A 5 0.68 9.96 3.99
CA GLU A 5 -0.64 10.13 3.40
C GLU A 5 -1.00 8.93 2.52
N LEU A 6 -0.13 8.54 1.58
CA LEU A 6 -0.36 7.37 0.74
C LEU A 6 -0.49 6.09 1.57
N ILE A 7 0.37 5.91 2.58
CA ILE A 7 0.31 4.76 3.49
C ILE A 7 -1.06 4.68 4.19
N ASN A 8 -1.59 5.83 4.64
CA ASN A 8 -2.90 5.91 5.26
C ASN A 8 -4.03 5.64 4.27
N LYS A 9 -3.94 6.13 3.03
CA LYS A 9 -4.88 5.81 1.95
C LYS A 9 -4.93 4.30 1.68
N ILE A 10 -3.76 3.65 1.57
CA ILE A 10 -3.66 2.19 1.39
C ILE A 10 -4.27 1.45 2.58
N ARG A 11 -3.99 1.90 3.82
CA ARG A 11 -4.57 1.29 5.03
C ARG A 11 -6.09 1.42 5.06
N HIS A 12 -6.62 2.59 4.71
CA HIS A 12 -8.06 2.82 4.61
C HIS A 12 -8.70 1.98 3.51
N PHE A 13 -8.10 1.93 2.32
CA PHE A 13 -8.56 1.09 1.22
C PHE A 13 -8.67 -0.38 1.66
N ARG A 14 -7.63 -0.88 2.34
CA ARG A 14 -7.61 -2.26 2.88
C ARG A 14 -8.77 -2.50 3.85
N ILE A 15 -8.97 -1.61 4.83
CA ILE A 15 -9.99 -1.75 5.86
C ILE A 15 -11.40 -1.62 5.25
N LYS A 16 -11.62 -0.60 4.40
CA LYS A 16 -12.91 -0.32 3.76
C LYS A 16 -13.41 -1.50 2.93
N ASN A 17 -12.51 -2.19 2.24
CA ASN A 17 -12.86 -3.34 1.39
C ASN A 17 -12.72 -4.70 2.11
N GLY A 18 -12.35 -4.71 3.39
CA GLY A 18 -12.17 -5.95 4.16
C GLY A 18 -11.00 -6.83 3.68
N TYR A 19 -10.00 -6.25 2.99
CA TYR A 19 -8.89 -7.02 2.45
C TYR A 19 -7.87 -7.40 3.52
N THR A 20 -7.37 -8.64 3.44
CA THR A 20 -6.19 -9.05 4.20
C THR A 20 -4.92 -8.47 3.58
N LEU A 21 -3.82 -8.45 4.34
CA LEU A 21 -2.50 -8.07 3.82
C LEU A 21 -2.07 -8.96 2.64
N HIS A 22 -2.41 -10.25 2.68
CA HIS A 22 -2.17 -11.19 1.58
C HIS A 22 -3.00 -10.87 0.33
N ALA A 23 -4.28 -10.51 0.49
CA ALA A 23 -5.13 -10.11 -0.63
C ALA A 23 -4.62 -8.82 -1.28
N LEU A 24 -4.25 -7.83 -0.46
CA LEU A 24 -3.65 -6.59 -0.94
C LEU A 24 -2.34 -6.86 -1.70
N SER A 25 -1.48 -7.71 -1.14
CA SER A 25 -0.22 -8.15 -1.76
C SER A 25 -0.42 -8.72 -3.16
N LYS A 26 -1.41 -9.61 -3.36
CA LYS A 26 -1.74 -10.16 -4.67
C LYS A 26 -2.30 -9.12 -5.64
N MET A 27 -3.08 -8.16 -5.15
CA MET A 27 -3.73 -7.16 -5.98
C MET A 27 -2.75 -6.17 -6.61
N ILE A 28 -1.71 -5.78 -5.87
CA ILE A 28 -0.70 -4.80 -6.31
C ILE A 28 0.64 -5.43 -6.65
N ASP A 29 0.71 -6.77 -6.67
CA ASP A 29 1.90 -7.57 -6.97
C ASP A 29 3.14 -7.18 -6.12
N ILE A 30 2.92 -6.97 -4.82
CA ILE A 30 3.98 -6.59 -3.87
C ILE A 30 3.99 -7.57 -2.71
N HIS A 31 5.17 -8.04 -2.33
CA HIS A 31 5.32 -9.02 -1.26
C HIS A 31 4.80 -8.50 0.09
N VAL A 32 4.15 -9.37 0.87
CA VAL A 32 3.53 -8.99 2.17
C VAL A 32 4.53 -8.32 3.11
N SER A 33 5.77 -8.82 3.19
CA SER A 33 6.82 -8.23 4.04
C SER A 33 7.15 -6.78 3.66
N THR A 34 7.00 -6.42 2.38
CA THR A 34 7.19 -5.04 1.92
C THR A 34 6.05 -4.15 2.38
N LEU A 35 4.80 -4.62 2.29
CA LEU A 35 3.63 -3.93 2.83
C LEU A 35 3.71 -3.73 4.35
N GLU A 36 4.15 -4.75 5.08
CA GLU A 36 4.36 -4.65 6.53
C GLU A 36 5.41 -3.59 6.87
N ARG A 37 6.54 -3.58 6.16
CA ARG A 37 7.57 -2.54 6.32
C ARG A 37 6.99 -1.16 6.08
N TRP A 38 6.20 -0.98 5.02
CA TRP A 38 5.55 0.29 4.72
C TRP A 38 4.61 0.72 5.84
N PHE A 39 3.74 -0.17 6.32
CA PHE A 39 2.81 0.15 7.42
C PHE A 39 3.51 0.39 8.76
N LYS A 40 4.68 -0.19 8.98
CA LYS A 40 5.49 0.01 10.20
C LYS A 40 6.32 1.29 10.15
N THR A 41 6.91 1.60 8.98
CA THR A 41 7.89 2.69 8.84
C THR A 41 7.30 3.96 8.24
N GLY A 42 6.12 3.91 7.64
CA GLY A 42 5.52 5.04 6.93
C GLY A 42 6.27 5.42 5.64
N ARG A 43 7.15 4.54 5.15
CA ARG A 43 8.05 4.82 4.03
C ARG A 43 7.72 3.94 2.85
N ILE A 44 7.60 4.56 1.69
CA ILE A 44 7.44 3.92 0.40
C ILE A 44 8.40 4.61 -0.60
N ASN A 45 8.90 3.86 -1.57
CA ASN A 45 9.71 4.46 -2.64
C ASN A 45 8.80 5.06 -3.72
N LYS A 46 9.30 6.00 -4.51
CA LYS A 46 8.51 6.68 -5.54
C LYS A 46 7.94 5.72 -6.59
N VAL A 47 8.74 4.76 -7.08
CA VAL A 47 8.31 3.76 -8.07
C VAL A 47 7.12 2.93 -7.55
N TYR A 48 7.25 2.41 -6.33
CA TYR A 48 6.18 1.65 -5.69
C TYR A 48 4.95 2.52 -5.40
N ALA A 49 5.15 3.78 -4.99
CA ALA A 49 4.04 4.69 -4.75
C ALA A 49 3.18 4.86 -6.02
N GLU A 50 3.80 5.10 -7.18
CA GLU A 50 3.09 5.25 -8.44
C GLU A 50 2.35 3.96 -8.84
N VAL A 51 3.01 2.80 -8.74
CA VAL A 51 2.38 1.50 -9.02
C VAL A 51 1.16 1.27 -8.14
N VAL A 52 1.25 1.58 -6.84
CA VAL A 52 0.14 1.36 -5.90
C VAL A 52 -1.01 2.33 -6.16
N LYS A 53 -0.73 3.59 -6.49
CA LYS A 53 -1.76 4.57 -6.85
C LYS A 53 -2.53 4.12 -8.08
N GLU A 54 -1.82 3.69 -9.12
CA GLU A 54 -2.43 3.19 -10.35
C GLU A 54 -3.28 1.94 -10.11
N ARG A 55 -2.74 0.94 -9.40
CA ARG A 55 -3.42 -0.34 -9.15
C ARG A 55 -4.64 -0.22 -8.23
N LEU A 56 -4.58 0.67 -7.24
CA LEU A 56 -5.66 0.86 -6.26
C LEU A 56 -6.60 2.02 -6.61
N GLY A 57 -6.33 2.76 -7.70
CA GLY A 57 -7.09 3.95 -8.08
C GLY A 57 -7.01 5.07 -7.05
N LEU A 58 -5.88 5.18 -6.34
CA LEU A 58 -5.63 6.19 -5.31
C LEU A 58 -4.90 7.39 -5.93
N ASN A 59 -5.61 8.20 -6.73
CA ASN A 59 -5.07 9.49 -7.20
C ASN A 59 -4.98 10.53 -6.07
#